data_AF-A0A413NTN3-F1
#
_entry.id   AF-A0A413NTN3-F1
#
_cell.length_a   1.000
_cell.length_b   1.000
_cell.length_c   1.000
_cell.angle_alpha   90.00
_cell.angle_beta   90.00
_cell.angle_gamma   90.00
#
_symmetry.space_group_name_H-M   'P 1'
#
loop_
_entity.id
_entity.type
_entity.pdbx_description
1 polymer ?
#
loop_
_entity_poly.entity_id
_entity_poly.type
_entity_poly.pdbx_seq_one_letter_code
_entity_poly.pdbx_strand_id
1 'polypeptide(L)'
;MGNPDLVFVEFAVNDAQTDSLQIVRSMEGIVRKIQKHSKQVDICFLYTTNTPQKSTIMGGEHWRSARIMEQVARYYGIPSVSFDYAVARLLREDKLVMHALKDMDYGKRIRFTEDGTHPGDAGHAIYTETLCKAFPNMIKKGRVMAPKSLPLCDTNYEAANMYDVKEAWLSSGWEKKENSDPYVRPFREYFSYVASTNKSGEKIHFRFRGTRLGLFDIMGLRGAHLKVLVDGKNVKETRRFDKYCTYNRMSYFWLPELPEGEHTVEIVADCKPFDKMEILQTDKKIDMGELNKQEVAIGKILCVGEILD
;
A
#
# COMPACT_ATOMS: atom_id res chain seq x y z
N MET A 1 -13.79 10.11 -10.76
CA MET A 1 -13.95 8.86 -9.98
C MET A 1 -15.07 8.08 -10.62
N GLY A 2 -14.96 6.75 -10.72
CA GLY A 2 -16.15 5.94 -10.99
C GLY A 2 -17.14 6.16 -9.84
N ASN A 3 -18.44 6.19 -10.11
CA ASN A 3 -19.46 6.27 -9.07
C ASN A 3 -19.91 4.82 -8.79
N PRO A 4 -19.19 4.04 -7.96
CA PRO A 4 -19.54 2.63 -7.74
C PRO A 4 -20.80 2.52 -6.88
N ASP A 5 -21.59 1.49 -7.11
CA ASP A 5 -22.66 1.08 -6.18
C ASP A 5 -22.12 0.18 -5.06
N LEU A 6 -21.01 -0.52 -5.30
CA LEU A 6 -20.36 -1.44 -4.37
C LEU A 6 -18.83 -1.33 -4.46
N VAL A 7 -18.17 -1.29 -3.31
CA VAL A 7 -16.71 -1.32 -3.18
C VAL A 7 -16.27 -2.52 -2.37
N PHE A 8 -15.44 -3.38 -2.97
CA PHE A 8 -14.68 -4.39 -2.24
C PHE A 8 -13.36 -3.80 -1.75
N VAL A 9 -13.05 -3.99 -0.46
CA VAL A 9 -11.80 -3.53 0.16
C VAL A 9 -10.98 -4.73 0.60
N GLU A 10 -9.76 -4.87 0.10
CA GLU A 10 -8.86 -6.01 0.34
C GLU A 10 -7.44 -5.50 0.54
N PHE A 11 -6.95 -5.57 1.78
CA PHE A 11 -5.57 -5.20 2.13
C PHE A 11 -4.98 -6.11 3.23
N ALA A 12 -5.63 -7.22 3.57
CA ALA A 12 -5.26 -7.99 4.76
C ALA A 12 -3.87 -8.59 4.63
N VAL A 13 -3.52 -9.12 3.46
CA VAL A 13 -2.16 -9.63 3.19
C VAL A 13 -1.15 -8.48 3.17
N ASN A 14 -1.51 -7.32 2.60
CA ASN A 14 -0.65 -6.14 2.51
C ASN A 14 -0.27 -5.58 3.90
N ASP A 15 -1.22 -5.60 4.83
CA ASP A 15 -1.06 -5.06 6.19
C ASP A 15 -0.48 -6.07 7.20
N ALA A 16 0.04 -7.21 6.73
CA ALA A 16 0.54 -8.28 7.60
C ALA A 16 1.59 -7.82 8.63
N GLN A 17 2.39 -6.80 8.29
CA GLN A 17 3.43 -6.22 9.14
C GLN A 17 3.12 -4.79 9.60
N THR A 18 1.91 -4.28 9.32
CA THR A 18 1.50 -2.93 9.70
C THR A 18 1.11 -2.90 11.18
N ASP A 19 1.44 -1.79 11.86
CA ASP A 19 0.98 -1.52 13.22
C ASP A 19 -0.55 -1.56 13.32
N SER A 20 -1.09 -2.09 14.43
CA SER A 20 -2.53 -2.27 14.58
C SER A 20 -3.31 -0.96 14.52
N LEU A 21 -2.80 0.10 15.15
CA LEU A 21 -3.48 1.39 15.16
C LEU A 21 -3.46 2.00 13.75
N GLN A 22 -2.36 1.84 13.01
CA GLN A 22 -2.30 2.28 11.62
C GLN A 22 -3.28 1.52 10.71
N ILE A 23 -3.48 0.22 10.91
CA ILE A 23 -4.51 -0.56 10.18
C ILE A 23 -5.90 0.02 10.48
N VAL A 24 -6.25 0.22 11.76
CA VAL A 24 -7.55 0.78 12.15
C VAL A 24 -7.77 2.16 11.51
N ARG A 25 -6.81 3.07 11.63
CA ARG A 25 -6.89 4.43 11.07
C ARG A 25 -7.07 4.44 9.56
N SER A 26 -6.35 3.57 8.85
CA SER A 26 -6.39 3.47 7.40
C SER A 26 -7.72 2.89 6.92
N MET A 27 -8.15 1.78 7.50
CA MET A 27 -9.39 1.11 7.12
C MET A 27 -10.63 1.93 7.46
N GLU A 28 -10.66 2.56 8.64
CA GLU A 28 -11.72 3.50 9.00
C GLU A 28 -11.72 4.72 8.07
N GLY A 29 -10.54 5.26 7.72
CA GLY A 29 -10.41 6.34 6.76
C GLY A 29 -11.00 6.00 5.40
N ILE A 30 -10.76 4.78 4.88
CA ILE A 30 -11.37 4.27 3.64
C ILE A 30 -12.89 4.24 3.76
N VAL A 31 -13.43 3.62 4.81
CA VAL A 31 -14.88 3.49 5.04
C VAL A 31 -15.55 4.85 5.08
N ARG A 32 -15.00 5.77 5.89
CA ARG A 32 -15.59 7.09 6.09
C ARG A 32 -15.50 7.94 4.83
N LYS A 33 -14.40 7.87 4.07
CA LYS A 33 -14.28 8.53 2.76
C LYS A 33 -15.32 8.03 1.76
N ILE A 34 -15.54 6.72 1.66
CA ILE A 34 -16.58 6.15 0.79
C ILE A 34 -17.96 6.66 1.21
N GLN A 35 -18.27 6.58 2.51
CA GLN A 35 -19.55 7.04 3.05
C GLN A 35 -19.74 8.57 2.96
N LYS A 36 -18.67 9.35 2.94
CA LYS A 36 -18.72 10.81 2.71
C LYS A 36 -18.99 11.12 1.24
N HIS A 37 -18.44 10.32 0.33
CA HIS A 37 -18.70 10.44 -1.10
C HIS A 37 -20.17 10.10 -1.43
N SER A 38 -20.67 8.96 -0.94
CA SER A 38 -22.09 8.60 -1.07
C SER A 38 -22.51 7.61 0.01
N LYS A 39 -23.68 7.83 0.61
CA LYS A 39 -24.31 6.91 1.57
C LYS A 39 -24.95 5.70 0.89
N GLN A 40 -25.01 5.68 -0.45
CA GLN A 40 -25.59 4.60 -1.24
C GLN A 40 -24.55 3.56 -1.68
N VAL A 41 -23.26 3.84 -1.50
CA VAL A 41 -22.20 2.91 -1.86
C VAL A 41 -22.12 1.83 -0.79
N ASP A 42 -22.39 0.59 -1.17
CA ASP A 42 -22.15 -0.57 -0.32
C ASP A 42 -20.65 -0.86 -0.20
N ILE A 43 -20.24 -1.38 0.95
CA ILE A 43 -18.84 -1.77 1.22
C ILE A 43 -18.84 -3.23 1.63
N CYS A 44 -17.86 -4.00 1.12
CA CYS A 44 -17.60 -5.36 1.58
C CYS A 44 -16.10 -5.57 1.76
N PHE A 45 -15.69 -6.07 2.92
CA PHE A 45 -14.29 -6.41 3.16
C PHE A 45 -13.99 -7.81 2.65
N LEU A 46 -12.89 -7.97 1.93
CA LEU A 46 -12.41 -9.27 1.46
C LEU A 46 -11.09 -9.59 2.18
N TYR A 47 -10.92 -10.85 2.58
CA TYR A 47 -9.68 -11.32 3.20
C TYR A 47 -9.08 -12.44 2.38
N THR A 48 -8.00 -12.10 1.66
CA THR A 48 -7.14 -13.05 0.95
C THR A 48 -6.11 -13.66 1.90
N THR A 49 -5.53 -14.79 1.50
CA THR A 49 -4.50 -15.50 2.27
C THR A 49 -3.25 -15.74 1.43
N ASN A 50 -2.10 -15.85 2.10
CA ASN A 50 -0.83 -16.26 1.50
C ASN A 50 -0.16 -17.39 2.31
N THR A 51 0.94 -17.94 1.79
CA THR A 51 1.63 -19.10 2.37
C THR A 51 2.07 -18.90 3.83
N PRO A 52 2.63 -17.75 4.25
CA PRO A 52 2.94 -17.48 5.66
C PRO A 52 1.76 -17.67 6.62
N GLN A 53 0.52 -17.50 6.16
CA GLN A 53 -0.68 -17.61 6.98
C GLN A 53 -1.18 -19.05 7.14
N LYS A 54 -0.57 -20.03 6.43
CA LYS A 54 -1.03 -21.42 6.37
C LYS A 54 -1.35 -22.02 7.74
N SER A 55 -0.45 -21.89 8.71
CA SER A 55 -0.65 -22.46 10.06
C SER A 55 -1.84 -21.83 10.78
N THR A 56 -2.02 -20.52 10.62
CA THR A 56 -3.10 -19.76 11.26
C THR A 56 -4.46 -20.17 10.70
N ILE A 57 -4.60 -20.17 9.36
CA ILE A 57 -5.87 -20.53 8.72
C ILE A 57 -6.22 -22.02 8.91
N MET A 58 -5.21 -22.89 9.01
CA MET A 58 -5.41 -24.32 9.34
C MET A 58 -5.89 -24.53 10.78
N GLY A 59 -5.53 -23.61 11.69
CA GLY A 59 -6.07 -23.54 13.05
C GLY A 59 -7.49 -22.98 13.13
N GLY A 60 -8.08 -22.54 12.01
CA GLY A 60 -9.42 -21.95 11.98
C GLY A 60 -9.46 -20.46 12.34
N GLU A 61 -8.30 -19.80 12.38
CA GLU A 61 -8.16 -18.39 12.76
C GLU A 61 -7.87 -17.51 11.55
N HIS A 62 -8.30 -16.25 11.61
CA HIS A 62 -7.86 -15.22 10.66
C HIS A 62 -6.47 -14.69 11.01
N TRP A 63 -5.72 -14.29 9.97
CA TRP A 63 -4.47 -13.56 10.18
C TRP A 63 -4.67 -12.27 10.98
N ARG A 64 -3.62 -11.81 11.66
CA ARG A 64 -3.68 -10.66 12.58
C ARG A 64 -4.33 -9.43 11.96
N SER A 65 -3.93 -9.05 10.74
CA SER A 65 -4.46 -7.88 10.03
C SER A 65 -5.97 -8.02 9.77
N ALA A 66 -6.43 -9.16 9.24
CA ALA A 66 -7.85 -9.43 9.03
C ALA A 66 -8.66 -9.33 10.34
N ARG A 67 -8.15 -9.87 11.46
CA ARG A 67 -8.80 -9.73 12.78
C ARG A 67 -8.92 -8.28 13.25
N ILE A 68 -7.98 -7.41 12.89
CA ILE A 68 -8.03 -5.98 13.21
C ILE A 68 -9.04 -5.27 12.30
N MET A 69 -8.99 -5.56 11.00
CA MET A 69 -9.94 -5.02 10.01
C MET A 69 -11.40 -5.39 10.35
N GLU A 70 -11.61 -6.58 10.88
CA GLU A 70 -12.91 -7.06 11.37
C GLU A 70 -13.48 -6.20 12.51
N GLN A 71 -12.63 -5.56 13.33
CA GLN A 71 -13.12 -4.65 14.37
C GLN A 71 -13.76 -3.41 13.74
N VAL A 72 -13.13 -2.88 12.68
CA VAL A 72 -13.69 -1.78 11.88
C VAL A 72 -14.97 -2.23 11.18
N ALA A 73 -14.95 -3.41 10.56
CA ALA A 73 -16.12 -3.96 9.86
C ALA A 73 -17.33 -4.07 10.79
N ARG A 74 -17.14 -4.65 11.99
CA ARG A 74 -18.20 -4.79 13.01
C ARG A 74 -18.71 -3.45 13.52
N TYR A 75 -17.82 -2.48 13.75
CA TYR A 75 -18.23 -1.15 14.22
C TYR A 75 -19.16 -0.45 13.23
N TYR A 76 -18.84 -0.56 11.93
CA TYR A 76 -19.60 0.06 10.84
C TYR A 76 -20.72 -0.81 10.26
N GLY A 77 -20.83 -2.08 10.66
CA GLY A 77 -21.83 -3.00 10.10
C GLY A 77 -21.50 -3.50 8.70
N ILE A 78 -20.23 -3.47 8.32
CA ILE A 78 -19.76 -3.84 6.98
C ILE A 78 -19.66 -5.37 6.90
N PRO A 79 -20.28 -6.02 5.90
CA PRO A 79 -20.09 -7.44 5.67
C PRO A 79 -18.65 -7.72 5.22
N SER A 80 -18.16 -8.92 5.55
CA SER A 80 -16.86 -9.39 5.10
C SER A 80 -16.92 -10.83 4.60
N VAL A 81 -16.02 -11.17 3.68
CA VAL A 81 -15.82 -12.52 3.17
C VAL A 81 -14.36 -12.90 3.33
N SER A 82 -14.12 -13.98 4.08
CA SER A 82 -12.79 -14.58 4.17
C SER A 82 -12.67 -15.79 3.25
N PHE A 83 -11.56 -15.85 2.51
CA PHE A 83 -11.21 -16.98 1.68
C PHE A 83 -10.43 -18.07 2.43
N ASP A 84 -9.90 -17.75 3.61
CA ASP A 84 -9.13 -18.63 4.51
C ASP A 84 -9.80 -19.99 4.69
N TYR A 85 -11.12 -20.01 4.97
CA TYR A 85 -11.84 -21.24 5.24
C TYR A 85 -11.86 -22.20 4.04
N ALA A 86 -12.09 -21.67 2.84
CA ALA A 86 -12.13 -22.47 1.62
C ALA A 86 -10.75 -23.07 1.31
N VAL A 87 -9.69 -22.27 1.47
CA VAL A 87 -8.30 -22.71 1.28
C VAL A 87 -7.91 -23.74 2.35
N ALA A 88 -8.19 -23.48 3.63
CA ALA A 88 -7.90 -24.38 4.74
C ALA A 88 -8.64 -25.71 4.61
N ARG A 89 -9.89 -25.70 4.13
CA ARG A 89 -10.63 -26.94 3.84
C ARG A 89 -9.94 -27.77 2.76
N LEU A 90 -9.54 -27.16 1.65
CA LEU A 90 -8.85 -27.87 0.56
C LEU A 90 -7.46 -28.38 0.98
N LEU A 91 -6.76 -27.65 1.86
CA LEU A 91 -5.52 -28.11 2.49
C LEU A 91 -5.74 -29.33 3.38
N ARG A 92 -6.78 -29.32 4.22
CA ARG A 92 -7.13 -30.47 5.10
C ARG A 92 -7.54 -31.71 4.31
N GLU A 93 -8.14 -31.53 3.14
CA GLU A 93 -8.55 -32.61 2.23
C GLU A 93 -7.40 -33.10 1.33
N ASP A 94 -6.17 -32.59 1.47
CA ASP A 94 -5.02 -32.82 0.58
C ASP A 94 -5.34 -32.59 -0.91
N LYS A 95 -6.22 -31.62 -1.20
CA LYS A 95 -6.61 -31.23 -2.57
C LYS A 95 -5.88 -30.00 -3.09
N LEU A 96 -5.13 -29.32 -2.24
CA LEU A 96 -4.44 -28.07 -2.57
C LEU A 96 -3.04 -28.05 -2.01
N VAL A 97 -2.10 -27.55 -2.80
CA VAL A 97 -0.75 -27.18 -2.37
C VAL A 97 -0.66 -25.66 -2.41
N MET A 98 -0.41 -25.06 -1.23
CA MET A 98 -0.44 -23.61 -1.09
C MET A 98 0.69 -22.95 -1.89
N HIS A 99 1.93 -23.35 -1.65
CA HIS A 99 3.09 -22.90 -2.41
C HIS A 99 3.56 -24.03 -3.33
N ALA A 100 3.25 -23.90 -4.61
CA ALA A 100 3.49 -24.91 -5.63
C ALA A 100 4.56 -24.41 -6.61
N LEU A 101 5.80 -24.83 -6.41
CA LEU A 101 6.93 -24.47 -7.27
C LEU A 101 6.69 -24.96 -8.70
N LYS A 102 7.18 -24.20 -9.69
CA LYS A 102 6.88 -24.41 -11.11
C LYS A 102 7.29 -25.79 -11.65
N ASP A 103 8.43 -26.30 -11.21
CA ASP A 103 9.05 -27.51 -11.77
C ASP A 103 8.79 -28.78 -10.91
N MET A 104 7.77 -28.74 -10.06
CA MET A 104 7.40 -29.83 -9.17
C MET A 104 6.05 -30.44 -9.57
N ASP A 105 5.97 -31.78 -9.54
CA ASP A 105 4.72 -32.49 -9.73
C ASP A 105 3.93 -32.58 -8.41
N TYR A 106 2.71 -32.05 -8.42
CA TYR A 106 1.79 -32.11 -7.29
C TYR A 106 0.58 -33.01 -7.56
N GLY A 107 0.59 -33.78 -8.64
CA GLY A 107 -0.51 -34.64 -9.06
C GLY A 107 -1.77 -33.83 -9.39
N LYS A 108 -2.93 -34.31 -8.92
CA LYS A 108 -4.24 -33.66 -9.16
C LYS A 108 -4.53 -32.48 -8.22
N ARG A 109 -3.60 -32.11 -7.35
CA ARG A 109 -3.81 -31.05 -6.36
C ARG A 109 -3.78 -29.67 -7.03
N ILE A 110 -4.63 -28.79 -6.53
CA ILE A 110 -4.68 -27.40 -6.95
C ILE A 110 -3.36 -26.72 -6.54
N ARG A 111 -2.70 -26.10 -7.51
CA ARG A 111 -1.55 -25.21 -7.29
C ARG A 111 -2.09 -23.82 -6.98
N PHE A 112 -1.94 -23.37 -5.73
CA PHE A 112 -2.57 -22.12 -5.30
C PHE A 112 -1.74 -20.90 -5.69
N THR A 113 -0.47 -20.83 -5.27
CA THR A 113 0.49 -19.77 -5.65
C THR A 113 1.84 -20.36 -6.01
N GLU A 114 2.55 -19.72 -6.95
CA GLU A 114 3.91 -20.08 -7.33
C GLU A 114 4.98 -19.34 -6.50
N ASP A 115 4.68 -18.13 -6.04
CA ASP A 115 5.62 -17.27 -5.31
C ASP A 115 5.34 -17.19 -3.81
N GLY A 116 4.35 -17.96 -3.36
CA GLY A 116 3.93 -18.01 -1.96
C GLY A 116 2.97 -16.90 -1.56
N THR A 117 2.66 -15.95 -2.44
CA THR A 117 1.80 -14.77 -2.16
C THR A 117 0.64 -14.64 -3.13
N HIS A 118 0.90 -14.54 -4.43
CA HIS A 118 -0.12 -14.22 -5.43
C HIS A 118 -0.79 -15.51 -5.94
N PRO A 119 -2.12 -15.65 -5.84
CA PRO A 119 -2.81 -16.80 -6.39
C PRO A 119 -2.67 -16.87 -7.92
N GLY A 120 -2.50 -18.07 -8.47
CA GLY A 120 -2.73 -18.31 -9.90
C GLY A 120 -4.22 -18.42 -10.23
N ASP A 121 -4.56 -18.70 -11.49
CA ASP A 121 -5.97 -18.80 -11.94
C ASP A 121 -6.80 -19.78 -11.10
N ALA A 122 -6.24 -20.93 -10.74
CA ALA A 122 -6.93 -21.91 -9.91
C ALA A 122 -7.15 -21.41 -8.47
N GLY A 123 -6.23 -20.61 -7.93
CA GLY A 123 -6.39 -19.96 -6.63
C GLY A 123 -7.46 -18.86 -6.67
N HIS A 124 -7.46 -18.04 -7.72
CA HIS A 124 -8.50 -17.06 -7.96
C HIS A 124 -9.87 -17.70 -8.18
N ALA A 125 -9.96 -18.86 -8.82
CA ALA A 125 -11.21 -19.60 -8.97
C ALA A 125 -11.82 -20.00 -7.61
N ILE A 126 -10.98 -20.40 -6.63
CA ILE A 126 -11.44 -20.68 -5.26
C ILE A 126 -12.01 -19.42 -4.60
N TYR A 127 -11.33 -18.28 -4.74
CA TYR A 127 -11.80 -17.00 -4.19
C TYR A 127 -13.15 -16.60 -4.81
N THR A 128 -13.26 -16.66 -6.14
CA THR A 128 -14.48 -16.36 -6.88
C THR A 128 -15.63 -17.27 -6.46
N GLU A 129 -15.42 -18.59 -6.39
CA GLU A 129 -16.45 -19.53 -5.95
C GLU A 129 -16.91 -19.24 -4.51
N THR A 130 -15.96 -18.94 -3.62
CA THR A 130 -16.26 -18.61 -2.22
C THR A 130 -17.10 -17.34 -2.12
N LEU A 131 -16.73 -16.29 -2.86
CA LEU A 131 -17.47 -15.03 -2.91
C LEU A 131 -18.88 -15.25 -3.48
N CYS A 132 -19.01 -15.95 -4.62
CA CYS A 132 -20.29 -16.26 -5.26
C CYS A 132 -21.23 -17.04 -4.35
N LYS A 133 -20.72 -17.94 -3.49
CA LYS A 133 -21.53 -18.67 -2.49
C LYS A 133 -21.93 -17.81 -1.30
N ALA A 134 -21.05 -16.91 -0.87
CA ALA A 134 -21.32 -16.01 0.25
C ALA A 134 -22.32 -14.90 -0.13
N PHE A 135 -22.24 -14.37 -1.34
CA PHE A 135 -22.94 -13.17 -1.78
C PHE A 135 -24.48 -13.24 -1.62
N PRO A 136 -25.19 -14.31 -2.05
CA PRO A 136 -26.63 -14.40 -1.85
C PRO A 136 -27.05 -14.41 -0.38
N ASN A 137 -26.23 -15.02 0.48
CA ASN A 137 -26.50 -15.04 1.92
C ASN A 137 -26.27 -13.68 2.56
N MET A 138 -25.26 -12.93 2.10
CA MET A 138 -25.03 -11.55 2.53
C MET A 138 -26.19 -10.64 2.14
N ILE A 139 -26.72 -10.76 0.93
CA ILE A 139 -27.90 -9.98 0.51
C ILE A 139 -29.12 -10.34 1.37
N LYS A 140 -29.40 -11.63 1.58
CA LYS A 140 -30.58 -12.09 2.35
C LYS A 140 -30.54 -11.71 3.82
N LYS A 141 -29.36 -11.75 4.44
CA LYS A 141 -29.16 -11.47 5.87
C LYS A 141 -28.72 -10.03 6.13
N GLY A 142 -28.37 -9.29 5.09
CA GLY A 142 -27.86 -7.94 5.15
C GLY A 142 -28.84 -7.04 5.88
N ARG A 143 -28.33 -6.31 6.86
CA ARG A 143 -29.09 -5.26 7.55
C ARG A 143 -28.50 -3.93 7.14
N VAL A 144 -29.34 -3.03 6.67
CA VAL A 144 -28.94 -1.63 6.49
C VAL A 144 -28.65 -1.07 7.88
N MET A 145 -27.39 -0.86 8.19
CA MET A 145 -27.00 -0.18 9.42
C MET A 145 -27.03 1.33 9.18
N ALA A 146 -27.61 2.06 10.14
CA ALA A 146 -27.53 3.51 10.12
C ALA A 146 -26.06 3.94 10.14
N PRO A 147 -25.65 4.92 9.30
CA PRO A 147 -24.29 5.43 9.30
C PRO A 147 -23.87 5.85 10.71
N LYS A 148 -22.70 5.40 11.17
CA LYS A 148 -22.12 5.83 12.44
C LYS A 148 -21.56 7.25 12.28
N SER A 149 -22.06 8.19 13.07
CA SER A 149 -21.56 9.57 13.09
C SER A 149 -20.18 9.66 13.75
N LEU A 150 -20.02 9.00 14.88
CA LEU A 150 -18.77 8.96 15.62
C LEU A 150 -17.74 8.04 14.94
N PRO A 151 -16.45 8.42 14.97
CA PRO A 151 -15.38 7.52 14.57
C PRO A 151 -15.17 6.42 15.61
N LEU A 152 -14.65 5.27 15.16
CA LEU A 152 -14.06 4.25 16.02
C LEU A 152 -12.71 4.74 16.57
N CYS A 153 -11.93 5.47 15.76
CA CYS A 153 -10.65 6.06 16.11
C CYS A 153 -10.64 7.55 15.76
N ASP A 154 -10.50 8.42 16.76
CA ASP A 154 -10.50 9.88 16.56
C ASP A 154 -9.37 10.37 15.63
N THR A 155 -8.31 9.58 15.49
CA THR A 155 -7.14 9.89 14.66
C THR A 155 -7.12 9.09 13.35
N ASN A 156 -8.29 8.66 12.87
CA ASN A 156 -8.44 7.97 11.59
C ASN A 156 -8.01 8.83 10.40
N TYR A 157 -7.83 8.18 9.24
CA TYR A 157 -7.31 8.83 8.03
C TYR A 157 -8.40 9.29 7.05
N GLU A 158 -9.61 9.63 7.53
CA GLU A 158 -10.67 10.19 6.68
C GLU A 158 -10.21 11.46 5.93
N ALA A 159 -9.35 12.27 6.56
CA ALA A 159 -8.77 13.48 5.98
C ALA A 159 -7.51 13.23 5.13
N ALA A 160 -7.12 11.98 4.85
CA ALA A 160 -5.95 11.68 4.03
C ALA A 160 -6.14 12.06 2.56
N ASN A 161 -5.25 12.84 2.00
CA ASN A 161 -5.25 13.24 0.60
C ASN A 161 -3.87 12.97 -0.02
N MET A 162 -3.84 12.93 -1.34
CA MET A 162 -2.61 12.87 -2.12
C MET A 162 -2.52 14.12 -2.98
N TYR A 163 -1.39 14.81 -2.89
CA TYR A 163 -1.13 16.05 -3.62
C TYR A 163 0.01 15.82 -4.61
N ASP A 164 -0.16 16.30 -5.84
CA ASP A 164 0.95 16.34 -6.79
C ASP A 164 2.03 17.31 -6.28
N VAL A 165 3.29 16.98 -6.56
CA VAL A 165 4.40 17.90 -6.30
C VAL A 165 4.23 19.13 -7.18
N LYS A 166 4.32 20.33 -6.58
CA LYS A 166 4.25 21.60 -7.32
C LYS A 166 5.64 22.13 -7.63
N GLU A 167 5.80 22.73 -8.80
CA GLU A 167 7.06 23.36 -9.24
C GLU A 167 7.52 24.47 -8.29
N ALA A 168 6.59 25.24 -7.72
CA ALA A 168 6.88 26.31 -6.76
C ALA A 168 7.56 25.84 -5.46
N TRP A 169 7.52 24.54 -5.15
CA TRP A 169 8.16 23.97 -3.96
C TRP A 169 9.62 23.61 -4.21
N LEU A 170 10.04 23.57 -5.47
CA LEU A 170 11.29 22.95 -5.89
C LEU A 170 12.43 23.98 -5.91
N SER A 171 13.59 23.60 -5.40
CA SER A 171 14.83 24.31 -5.72
C SER A 171 15.27 24.03 -7.16
N SER A 172 16.20 24.85 -7.68
CA SER A 172 16.54 24.90 -9.11
C SER A 172 17.15 23.62 -9.70
N GLY A 173 17.62 22.69 -8.88
CA GLY A 173 18.17 21.41 -9.35
C GLY A 173 17.16 20.28 -9.47
N TRP A 174 15.86 20.52 -9.24
CA TRP A 174 14.80 19.57 -9.55
C TRP A 174 14.24 19.81 -10.95
N GLU A 175 13.85 18.73 -11.61
CA GLU A 175 13.21 18.74 -12.91
C GLU A 175 11.95 17.88 -12.90
N LYS A 176 11.02 18.16 -13.82
CA LYS A 176 9.93 17.24 -14.12
C LYS A 176 10.49 16.09 -14.96
N LYS A 177 10.26 14.85 -14.55
CA LYS A 177 10.70 13.70 -15.34
C LYS A 177 9.82 13.48 -16.56
N GLU A 178 10.45 13.19 -17.70
CA GLU A 178 9.77 12.80 -18.93
C GLU A 178 9.07 11.45 -18.77
N ASN A 179 7.81 11.36 -19.20
CA ASN A 179 7.01 10.13 -19.10
C ASN A 179 7.57 8.95 -19.91
N SER A 180 8.49 9.22 -20.84
CA SER A 180 9.19 8.23 -21.65
C SER A 180 10.40 7.62 -20.95
N ASP A 181 10.96 8.24 -19.89
CA ASP A 181 12.12 7.71 -19.19
C ASP A 181 11.77 6.36 -18.55
N PRO A 182 12.55 5.28 -18.81
CA PRO A 182 12.31 3.96 -18.24
C PRO A 182 12.15 3.91 -16.71
N TYR A 183 12.70 4.89 -15.99
CA TYR A 183 12.60 5.00 -14.53
C TYR A 183 11.18 5.30 -14.06
N VAL A 184 10.43 6.11 -14.80
CA VAL A 184 9.07 6.58 -14.43
C VAL A 184 7.97 6.07 -15.36
N ARG A 185 8.31 5.68 -16.60
CA ARG A 185 7.37 5.24 -17.63
C ARG A 185 6.34 4.20 -17.18
N PRO A 186 6.69 3.19 -16.35
CA PRO A 186 5.70 2.22 -15.85
C PRO A 186 4.64 2.82 -14.91
N PHE A 187 4.87 4.02 -14.37
CA PHE A 187 4.05 4.65 -13.33
C PHE A 187 3.33 5.91 -13.78
N ARG A 188 3.43 6.28 -15.05
CA ARG A 188 2.85 7.51 -15.63
C ARG A 188 1.33 7.66 -15.47
N GLU A 189 0.62 6.54 -15.27
CA GLU A 189 -0.83 6.55 -15.03
C GLU A 189 -1.18 6.90 -13.57
N TYR A 190 -0.23 6.69 -12.65
CA TYR A 190 -0.39 6.98 -11.22
C TYR A 190 0.17 8.38 -10.86
N PHE A 191 1.16 8.86 -11.62
CA PHE A 191 1.82 10.14 -11.42
C PHE A 191 1.68 11.05 -12.64
N SER A 192 0.84 12.07 -12.52
CA SER A 192 0.72 13.20 -13.48
C SER A 192 1.99 14.06 -13.53
N TYR A 193 2.73 14.10 -12.42
CA TYR A 193 3.98 14.84 -12.24
C TYR A 193 4.94 14.02 -11.39
N VAL A 194 6.19 13.93 -11.81
CA VAL A 194 7.27 13.34 -11.01
C VAL A 194 8.41 14.36 -10.94
N ALA A 195 8.66 14.89 -9.75
CA ALA A 195 9.84 15.71 -9.49
C ALA A 195 11.04 14.79 -9.31
N SER A 196 12.12 15.03 -10.03
CA SER A 196 13.36 14.28 -9.88
C SER A 196 14.58 15.16 -9.74
N THR A 197 15.58 14.67 -9.00
CA THR A 197 16.92 15.27 -8.98
C THR A 197 17.99 14.20 -8.74
N ASN A 198 19.17 14.43 -9.29
CA ASN A 198 20.40 13.69 -9.04
C ASN A 198 21.46 14.53 -8.30
N LYS A 199 21.09 15.72 -7.80
CA LYS A 199 21.98 16.65 -7.12
C LYS A 199 21.70 16.65 -5.61
N SER A 200 22.72 16.33 -4.82
CA SER A 200 22.62 16.43 -3.35
C SER A 200 22.41 17.87 -2.90
N GLY A 201 21.61 18.07 -1.86
CA GLY A 201 21.35 19.37 -1.25
C GLY A 201 20.16 20.13 -1.85
N GLU A 202 19.65 19.70 -3.01
CA GLU A 202 18.40 20.21 -3.57
C GLU A 202 17.21 19.86 -2.68
N LYS A 203 16.21 20.75 -2.64
CA LYS A 203 15.11 20.71 -1.67
C LYS A 203 13.74 20.81 -2.33
N ILE A 204 12.77 20.16 -1.70
CA ILE A 204 11.35 20.48 -1.84
C ILE A 204 10.91 21.12 -0.53
N HIS A 205 10.28 22.29 -0.59
CA HIS A 205 9.83 23.05 0.56
C HIS A 205 8.36 23.47 0.43
N PHE A 206 7.55 23.19 1.45
CA PHE A 206 6.13 23.55 1.49
C PHE A 206 5.61 23.53 2.93
N ARG A 207 4.39 24.02 3.14
CA ARG A 207 3.70 23.90 4.43
C ARG A 207 2.40 23.11 4.29
N PHE A 208 2.02 22.46 5.38
CA PHE A 208 0.74 21.77 5.48
C PHE A 208 0.13 21.97 6.85
N ARG A 209 -1.19 21.79 6.96
CA ARG A 209 -1.91 21.72 8.22
C ARG A 209 -2.48 20.32 8.41
N GLY A 210 -2.18 19.68 9.53
CA GLY A 210 -2.72 18.36 9.87
C GLY A 210 -1.82 17.58 10.82
N THR A 211 -2.02 16.25 10.88
CA THR A 211 -1.33 15.37 11.85
C THR A 211 -0.30 14.44 11.24
N ARG A 212 -0.29 14.28 9.91
CA ARG A 212 0.53 13.24 9.28
C ARG A 212 0.88 13.57 7.84
N LEU A 213 2.12 13.30 7.48
CA LEU A 213 2.68 13.50 6.15
C LEU A 213 3.43 12.24 5.70
N GLY A 214 3.47 12.00 4.40
CA GLY A 214 4.25 10.92 3.80
C GLY A 214 4.60 11.23 2.35
N LEU A 215 5.41 10.35 1.75
CA LEU A 215 5.74 10.41 0.33
C LEU A 215 5.19 9.18 -0.37
N PHE A 216 4.67 9.37 -1.58
CA PHE A 216 4.39 8.32 -2.53
C PHE A 216 5.23 8.57 -3.78
N ASP A 217 6.23 7.74 -3.96
CA ASP A 217 7.39 8.02 -4.80
C ASP A 217 7.82 6.75 -5.55
N ILE A 218 8.95 6.86 -6.25
CA ILE A 218 9.53 5.74 -7.00
C ILE A 218 10.85 5.34 -6.33
N MET A 219 11.01 4.04 -6.09
CA MET A 219 12.27 3.44 -5.65
C MET A 219 12.72 2.37 -6.64
N GLY A 220 14.03 2.16 -6.79
CA GLY A 220 14.54 1.28 -7.84
C GLY A 220 16.03 1.43 -8.06
N LEU A 221 16.52 0.97 -9.21
CA LEU A 221 17.96 0.89 -9.51
C LEU A 221 18.70 2.22 -9.32
N ARG A 222 18.08 3.34 -9.73
CA ARG A 222 18.66 4.68 -9.59
C ARG A 222 18.49 5.29 -8.20
N GLY A 223 17.73 4.67 -7.30
CA GLY A 223 17.28 5.29 -6.06
C GLY A 223 18.41 5.81 -5.17
N ALA A 224 18.27 7.05 -4.71
CA ALA A 224 19.20 7.74 -3.81
C ALA A 224 18.69 7.81 -2.36
N HIS A 225 19.48 8.45 -1.49
CA HIS A 225 19.03 8.85 -0.15
C HIS A 225 18.21 10.14 -0.21
N LEU A 226 17.33 10.29 0.76
CA LEU A 226 16.66 11.54 1.06
C LEU A 226 16.55 11.72 2.56
N LYS A 227 16.44 12.98 2.96
CA LYS A 227 16.20 13.41 4.32
C LYS A 227 14.93 14.24 4.36
N VAL A 228 14.13 14.06 5.39
CA VAL A 228 12.92 14.85 5.60
C VAL A 228 13.02 15.57 6.93
N LEU A 229 12.85 16.88 6.89
CA LEU A 229 12.75 17.74 8.05
C LEU A 229 11.31 18.24 8.18
N VAL A 230 10.82 18.26 9.42
CA VAL A 230 9.56 18.89 9.79
C VAL A 230 9.85 19.88 10.91
N ASP A 231 9.44 21.12 10.73
CA ASP A 231 9.68 22.24 11.67
C ASP A 231 11.18 22.38 12.03
N GLY A 232 12.04 22.25 11.02
CA GLY A 232 13.50 22.30 11.14
C GLY A 232 14.14 21.07 11.80
N LYS A 233 13.36 20.08 12.25
CA LYS A 233 13.87 18.85 12.88
C LYS A 233 13.93 17.73 11.87
N ASN A 234 15.05 17.02 11.84
CA ASN A 234 15.18 15.80 11.06
C ASN A 234 14.29 14.68 11.62
N VAL A 235 13.29 14.26 10.86
CA VAL A 235 12.35 13.20 11.27
C VAL A 235 12.53 11.90 10.50
N LYS A 236 13.25 11.93 9.38
CA LYS A 236 13.50 10.74 8.56
C LYS A 236 14.76 10.91 7.73
N GLU A 237 15.63 9.91 7.78
CA GLU A 237 16.64 9.65 6.76
C GLU A 237 16.39 8.26 6.18
N THR A 238 16.31 8.16 4.87
CA THR A 238 16.02 6.89 4.20
C THR A 238 16.58 6.88 2.79
N ARG A 239 16.82 5.69 2.26
CA ARG A 239 17.05 5.48 0.84
C ARG A 239 15.79 5.03 0.13
N ARG A 240 15.69 5.38 -1.16
CA ARG A 240 14.72 4.80 -2.11
C ARG A 240 15.37 3.63 -2.84
N PHE A 241 16.03 2.76 -2.09
CA PHE A 241 16.70 1.55 -2.56
C PHE A 241 16.68 0.46 -1.48
N ASP A 242 16.31 -0.75 -1.84
CA ASP A 242 16.40 -1.91 -0.95
C ASP A 242 16.82 -3.17 -1.68
N LYS A 243 16.88 -4.27 -0.94
CA LYS A 243 17.35 -5.57 -1.44
C LYS A 243 16.55 -6.12 -2.63
N TYR A 244 15.34 -5.60 -2.86
CA TYR A 244 14.45 -6.02 -3.94
C TYR A 244 14.47 -5.06 -5.15
N CYS A 245 15.25 -3.98 -5.12
CA CYS A 245 15.35 -2.98 -6.20
C CYS A 245 16.11 -3.48 -7.43
N THR A 246 15.75 -4.67 -7.94
CA THR A 246 16.18 -5.19 -9.24
C THR A 246 15.38 -4.61 -10.42
N TYR A 247 14.35 -3.84 -10.09
CA TYR A 247 13.47 -3.08 -10.98
C TYR A 247 12.94 -1.86 -10.22
N ASN A 248 12.35 -0.90 -10.94
CA ASN A 248 11.71 0.26 -10.34
C ASN A 248 10.30 -0.09 -9.90
N ARG A 249 9.83 0.49 -8.79
CA ARG A 249 8.47 0.31 -8.30
C ARG A 249 8.00 1.54 -7.55
N MET A 250 6.69 1.74 -7.56
CA MET A 250 6.06 2.69 -6.65
C MET A 250 6.26 2.23 -5.22
N SER A 251 6.48 3.17 -4.32
CA SER A 251 6.63 2.92 -2.90
C SER A 251 6.17 4.12 -2.11
N TYR A 252 5.83 3.91 -0.85
CA TYR A 252 5.42 5.00 0.03
C TYR A 252 6.03 4.83 1.41
N PHE A 253 6.05 5.92 2.17
CA PHE A 253 6.25 5.87 3.60
C PHE A 253 5.55 7.04 4.29
N TRP A 254 5.15 6.81 5.54
CA TRP A 254 4.69 7.86 6.44
C TRP A 254 5.84 8.36 7.29
N LEU A 255 5.82 9.66 7.60
CA LEU A 255 6.59 10.24 8.69
C LEU A 255 5.95 9.87 10.04
N PRO A 256 6.68 10.06 11.17
CA PRO A 256 6.08 9.98 12.49
C PRO A 256 4.85 10.90 12.60
N GLU A 257 3.93 10.55 13.51
CA GLU A 257 2.77 11.41 13.75
C GLU A 257 3.18 12.74 14.37
N LEU A 258 2.45 13.77 14.01
CA LEU A 258 2.66 15.14 14.42
C LEU A 258 1.43 15.62 15.20
N PRO A 259 1.60 16.56 16.14
CA PRO A 259 0.47 17.27 16.72
C PRO A 259 -0.38 17.92 15.62
N GLU A 260 -1.68 18.05 15.83
CA GLU A 260 -2.51 18.83 14.90
C GLU A 260 -2.03 20.29 14.87
N GLY A 261 -1.74 20.80 13.68
CA GLY A 261 -1.24 22.16 13.51
C GLY A 261 -0.67 22.42 12.12
N GLU A 262 -0.11 23.62 11.94
CA GLU A 262 0.67 23.94 10.76
C GLU A 262 2.12 23.49 10.94
N HIS A 263 2.68 22.93 9.87
CA HIS A 263 4.04 22.43 9.83
C HIS A 263 4.76 22.88 8.57
N THR A 264 6.06 23.14 8.70
CA THR A 264 6.97 23.39 7.59
C THR A 264 7.74 22.13 7.25
N VAL A 265 7.80 21.78 5.96
CA VAL A 265 8.46 20.56 5.49
C VAL A 265 9.63 20.93 4.58
N GLU A 266 10.76 20.26 4.77
CA GLU A 266 11.86 20.23 3.80
C GLU A 266 12.22 18.79 3.47
N ILE A 267 12.16 18.42 2.20
CA ILE A 267 12.69 17.16 1.68
C ILE A 267 13.99 17.47 0.97
N VAL A 268 15.11 16.93 1.45
CA VAL A 268 16.44 17.19 0.93
C VAL A 268 16.95 15.94 0.24
N ALA A 269 17.34 16.06 -1.04
CA ALA A 269 17.96 14.97 -1.77
C ALA A 269 19.40 14.74 -1.27
N ASP A 270 19.76 13.47 -1.04
CA ASP A 270 21.15 13.05 -0.80
C ASP A 270 21.55 11.98 -1.83
N CYS A 271 21.98 12.47 -2.99
CA CYS A 271 22.42 11.67 -4.13
C CYS A 271 23.88 11.22 -4.04
N LYS A 272 24.45 11.11 -2.82
CA LYS A 272 25.77 10.52 -2.63
C LYS A 272 25.75 9.04 -3.02
N PRO A 273 26.78 8.56 -3.75
CA PRO A 273 26.91 7.14 -4.03
C PRO A 273 27.00 6.29 -2.76
N PHE A 274 26.44 5.08 -2.83
CA PHE A 274 26.56 4.03 -1.81
C PHE A 274 26.59 2.68 -2.50
N ASP A 275 27.12 1.66 -1.83
CA ASP A 275 27.22 0.32 -2.40
C ASP A 275 25.83 -0.34 -2.47
N LYS A 276 25.22 -0.27 -3.65
CA LYS A 276 23.93 -0.91 -3.93
C LYS A 276 24.06 -2.42 -4.10
N MET A 277 25.23 -2.93 -4.51
CA MET A 277 25.45 -4.37 -4.71
C MET A 277 25.52 -5.10 -3.37
N GLU A 278 26.06 -4.48 -2.32
CA GLU A 278 26.03 -5.04 -0.97
C GLU A 278 24.60 -5.18 -0.40
N ILE A 279 23.63 -4.42 -0.93
CA ILE A 279 22.25 -4.42 -0.44
C ILE A 279 21.36 -5.40 -1.23
N LEU A 280 21.61 -5.58 -2.52
CA LEU A 280 20.78 -6.42 -3.39
C LEU A 280 20.81 -7.89 -2.97
N GLN A 281 19.63 -8.54 -2.97
CA GLN A 281 19.49 -9.98 -2.77
C GLN A 281 18.90 -10.60 -4.04
N THR A 282 19.75 -10.85 -5.03
CA THR A 282 19.33 -11.30 -6.36
C THR A 282 20.45 -12.03 -7.10
N ASP A 283 20.07 -13.07 -7.85
CA ASP A 283 20.94 -13.73 -8.84
C ASP A 283 20.72 -13.19 -10.27
N LYS A 284 19.75 -12.27 -10.45
CA LYS A 284 19.46 -11.66 -11.75
C LYS A 284 20.60 -10.75 -12.19
N LYS A 285 20.90 -10.77 -13.49
CA LYS A 285 21.78 -9.77 -14.13
C LYS A 285 21.18 -8.38 -13.96
N ILE A 286 21.96 -7.45 -13.42
CA ILE A 286 21.57 -6.06 -13.18
C ILE A 286 22.18 -5.15 -14.24
N ASP A 287 21.41 -4.15 -14.67
CA ASP A 287 21.94 -3.05 -15.47
C ASP A 287 22.79 -2.13 -14.58
N MET A 288 24.12 -2.28 -14.69
CA MET A 288 25.06 -1.49 -13.90
C MET A 288 25.04 0.00 -14.26
N GLY A 289 24.67 0.36 -15.49
CA GLY A 289 24.55 1.75 -15.91
C GLY A 289 23.40 2.47 -15.20
N GLU A 290 22.29 1.76 -14.99
CA GLU A 290 21.16 2.25 -14.19
C GLU A 290 21.45 2.21 -12.68
N LEU A 291 22.11 1.14 -12.21
CA LEU A 291 22.44 0.96 -10.79
C LEU A 291 23.38 2.06 -10.26
N ASN A 292 24.36 2.47 -11.07
CA ASN A 292 25.37 3.45 -10.68
C ASN A 292 24.82 4.89 -10.58
N LYS A 293 23.62 5.16 -11.12
CA LYS A 293 22.96 6.46 -10.99
C LYS A 293 22.43 6.68 -9.58
N GLN A 294 22.30 7.94 -9.18
CA GLN A 294 21.68 8.35 -7.92
C GLN A 294 20.59 9.38 -8.23
N GLU A 295 19.35 9.04 -7.94
CA GLU A 295 18.18 9.83 -8.29
C GLU A 295 17.12 9.70 -7.20
N VAL A 296 16.57 10.83 -6.76
CA VAL A 296 15.31 10.89 -6.00
C VAL A 296 14.21 11.24 -6.99
N ALA A 297 13.10 10.49 -6.97
CA ALA A 297 11.94 10.74 -7.83
C ALA A 297 10.65 10.67 -7.02
N ILE A 298 9.99 11.80 -6.82
CA ILE A 298 8.80 11.94 -5.96
C ILE A 298 7.59 12.26 -6.82
N GLY A 299 6.54 11.45 -6.68
CA GLY A 299 5.29 11.62 -7.42
C GLY A 299 4.25 12.42 -6.65
N LYS A 300 3.96 12.02 -5.41
CA LYS A 300 2.92 12.65 -4.58
C LYS A 300 3.35 12.83 -3.13
N ILE A 301 2.78 13.86 -2.52
CA ILE A 301 2.79 14.07 -1.07
C ILE A 301 1.50 13.47 -0.49
N LEU A 302 1.64 12.59 0.49
CA LEU A 302 0.55 12.05 1.28
C LEU A 302 0.34 12.96 2.49
N CYS A 303 -0.90 13.36 2.79
CA CYS A 303 -1.18 14.26 3.90
C CYS A 303 -2.52 13.95 4.55
N VAL A 304 -2.55 13.71 5.86
CA VAL A 304 -3.77 13.70 6.66
C VAL A 304 -4.03 15.14 7.10
N GLY A 305 -4.83 15.85 6.30
CA GLY A 305 -5.00 17.31 6.38
C GLY A 305 -4.94 17.97 5.00
N GLU A 306 -4.39 19.18 4.95
CA GLU A 306 -4.32 20.03 3.76
C GLU A 306 -2.94 20.67 3.53
N ILE A 307 -2.53 20.78 2.27
CA ILE A 307 -1.34 21.55 1.89
C ILE A 307 -1.72 23.04 1.79
N LEU A 308 -0.93 23.93 2.41
CA LEU A 308 -1.24 25.36 2.53
C LEU A 308 -0.68 26.19 1.37
N ASP A 309 0.58 25.93 0.99
CA ASP A 309 1.27 26.56 -0.14
C ASP A 309 2.08 25.52 -0.90
#